data_AF-A0A9E6Y2L6-F1
#
_entry.id   AF-A0A9E6Y2L6-F1
#
_cell.length_a   1.000
_cell.length_b   1.000
_cell.length_c   1.000
_cell.angle_alpha   90.00
_cell.angle_beta   90.00
_cell.angle_gamma   90.00
#
_symmetry.space_group_name_H-M   'P 1'
#
loop_
_entity.id
_entity.type
_entity.pdbx_description
1 polymer ?
#
loop_
_entity_poly.entity_id
_entity_poly.type
_entity_poly.pdbx_seq_one_letter_code
_entity_poly.pdbx_strand_id
1 'polypeptide(L)'
;MAASRLSNLLDRADEAVRRLRPAPPPALARASAPPAAARSPRRGRFDRESALQRYRRAVEIEGRLYNYVLYPGDGDALCVHFSAFFGEWGERRPYREQFGGYFHRLRMFWPDTAHRYLFLCDTFGADANGTYYKGENGDFFVERAMDRILADTLEETGTPPDRVVAMGSSMGATAAVRFALRHSYAGAVAVSPHFDLDLCARHQGRERHVAATLGAVDVEDPRHFAVTREIRHLAATVDPLPRLAVQSMADDHGVHAEQVEPLVELWRTRGGAVRPDFHASGGHTSDFATADWFAEQVDWCLGS
;
A
#
# COMPACT_ATOMS: atom_id res chain seq x y z
N MET A 1 -23.36 49.37 -8.85
CA MET A 1 -24.19 48.53 -9.74
C MET A 1 -23.46 47.34 -10.37
N ALA A 2 -22.17 47.44 -10.75
CA ALA A 2 -21.43 46.33 -11.38
C ALA A 2 -21.22 45.11 -10.45
N ALA A 3 -20.92 45.31 -9.16
CA ALA A 3 -20.69 44.22 -8.20
C ALA A 3 -21.91 43.31 -7.97
N SER A 4 -23.12 43.88 -7.98
CA SER A 4 -24.37 43.14 -7.80
C SER A 4 -24.69 42.24 -9.01
N ARG A 5 -24.29 42.64 -10.22
CA ARG A 5 -24.47 41.82 -11.42
C ARG A 5 -23.52 40.64 -11.47
N LEU A 6 -22.30 40.79 -10.94
CA LEU A 6 -21.31 39.71 -10.87
C LEU A 6 -21.71 38.63 -9.85
N SER A 7 -22.20 39.04 -8.68
CA SER A 7 -22.71 38.09 -7.65
C SER A 7 -23.84 37.23 -8.21
N ASN A 8 -24.85 37.86 -8.85
CA ASN A 8 -25.98 37.14 -9.45
C ASN A 8 -25.57 36.17 -10.57
N LEU A 9 -24.44 36.43 -11.25
CA LEU A 9 -23.93 35.56 -12.30
C LEU A 9 -23.22 34.34 -11.71
N LEU A 10 -22.46 34.52 -10.62
CA LEU A 10 -21.82 33.44 -9.88
C LEU A 10 -22.85 32.53 -9.20
N ASP A 11 -23.88 33.10 -8.57
CA ASP A 11 -24.94 32.33 -7.92
C ASP A 11 -25.71 31.45 -8.93
N ARG A 12 -25.95 31.98 -10.14
CA ARG A 12 -26.59 31.24 -11.24
C ARG A 12 -25.68 30.15 -11.81
N ALA A 13 -24.38 30.40 -11.89
CA ALA A 13 -23.41 29.39 -12.32
C ALA A 13 -23.34 28.25 -11.29
N ASP A 14 -23.29 28.56 -10.00
CA ASP A 14 -23.28 27.57 -8.92
C ASP A 14 -24.57 26.75 -8.87
N GLU A 15 -25.71 27.35 -9.19
CA GLU A 15 -26.97 26.61 -9.28
C GLU A 15 -27.05 25.72 -10.53
N ALA A 16 -26.53 26.18 -11.67
CA ALA A 16 -26.42 25.36 -12.87
C ALA A 16 -25.48 24.16 -12.65
N VAL A 17 -24.34 24.36 -11.98
CA VAL A 17 -23.41 23.28 -11.60
C VAL A 17 -24.06 22.31 -10.63
N ARG A 18 -24.87 22.78 -9.67
CA ARG A 18 -25.62 21.91 -8.75
C ARG A 18 -26.68 21.06 -9.45
N ARG A 19 -27.33 21.59 -10.49
CA ARG A 19 -28.33 20.85 -11.29
C ARG A 19 -27.72 19.84 -12.26
N LEU A 20 -26.48 20.07 -12.68
CA LEU A 20 -25.73 19.15 -13.54
C LEU A 20 -24.98 18.07 -12.76
N ARG A 21 -24.84 18.20 -11.44
CA ARG A 21 -24.34 17.11 -10.60
C ARG A 21 -25.35 15.96 -10.62
N PRO A 22 -24.95 14.75 -11.05
CA PRO A 22 -25.82 13.59 -10.93
C PRO A 22 -26.23 13.43 -9.46
N ALA A 23 -27.49 13.07 -9.23
CA ALA A 23 -27.97 12.77 -7.89
C ALA A 23 -27.01 11.75 -7.25
N PRO A 24 -26.62 11.93 -5.97
CA PRO A 24 -25.82 10.92 -5.30
C PRO A 24 -26.55 9.58 -5.44
N PRO A 25 -25.86 8.49 -5.80
CA PRO A 25 -26.50 7.19 -5.93
C PRO A 25 -27.27 6.88 -4.64
N PRO A 26 -28.44 6.22 -4.73
CA PRO A 26 -29.19 5.82 -3.55
C PRO A 26 -28.22 5.12 -2.60
N ALA A 27 -28.24 5.51 -1.31
CA ALA A 27 -27.39 4.90 -0.30
C ALA A 27 -27.55 3.39 -0.40
N LEU A 28 -26.52 2.70 -0.91
CA LEU A 28 -26.49 1.25 -0.95
C LEU A 28 -26.73 0.79 0.48
N ALA A 29 -27.74 -0.06 0.67
CA ALA A 29 -27.99 -0.68 1.96
C ALA A 29 -26.66 -1.21 2.45
N ARG A 30 -26.17 -0.67 3.59
CA ARG A 30 -24.89 -1.06 4.17
C ARG A 30 -24.86 -2.58 4.19
N ALA A 31 -23.97 -3.18 3.41
CA ALA A 31 -23.70 -4.59 3.50
C ALA A 31 -23.49 -4.89 4.99
N SER A 32 -24.26 -5.85 5.51
CA SER A 32 -24.16 -6.28 6.91
C SER A 32 -22.69 -6.49 7.22
N ALA A 33 -22.18 -5.74 8.21
CA ALA A 33 -20.80 -5.87 8.66
C ALA A 33 -20.48 -7.36 8.85
N PRO A 34 -19.30 -7.84 8.41
CA PRO A 34 -18.94 -9.23 8.58
C PRO A 34 -19.12 -9.65 10.04
N PRO A 35 -19.60 -10.89 10.30
CA PRO A 35 -19.81 -11.37 11.65
C PRO A 35 -18.54 -11.17 12.46
N ALA A 36 -18.68 -10.61 13.67
CA ALA A 36 -17.56 -10.30 14.54
C ALA A 36 -16.68 -11.54 14.73
N ALA A 37 -15.51 -11.55 14.10
CA ALA A 37 -14.52 -12.60 14.26
C ALA A 37 -14.24 -12.79 15.76
N ALA A 38 -14.17 -14.05 16.19
CA ALA A 38 -13.97 -14.43 17.58
C ALA A 38 -12.75 -13.66 18.14
N ARG A 39 -12.99 -12.83 19.17
CA ARG A 39 -11.94 -11.98 19.75
C ARG A 39 -10.80 -12.83 20.27
N SER A 40 -9.66 -12.75 19.59
CA SER A 40 -8.36 -13.27 20.03
C SER A 40 -8.08 -12.89 21.50
N PRO A 41 -7.37 -13.74 22.29
CA PRO A 41 -7.10 -13.49 23.71
C PRO A 41 -6.57 -12.08 23.96
N ARG A 42 -6.90 -11.48 25.12
CA ARG A 42 -6.58 -10.09 25.49
C ARG A 42 -5.10 -9.77 25.28
N ARG A 43 -4.77 -9.31 24.07
CA ARG A 43 -3.52 -8.67 23.70
C ARG A 43 -3.30 -7.50 24.66
N GLY A 44 -2.11 -7.42 25.27
CA GLY A 44 -1.76 -6.29 26.12
C GLY A 44 -2.04 -4.97 25.38
N ARG A 45 -2.46 -3.92 26.11
CA ARG A 45 -2.79 -2.63 25.50
C ARG A 45 -1.60 -2.14 24.68
N PHE A 46 -1.78 -1.99 23.37
CA PHE A 46 -0.74 -1.43 22.50
C PHE A 46 -0.43 0.01 22.91
N ASP A 47 0.84 0.29 23.14
CA ASP A 47 1.36 1.63 23.37
C ASP A 47 2.36 2.00 22.27
N ARG A 48 1.97 2.94 21.41
CA ARG A 48 2.75 3.31 20.21
C ARG A 48 4.08 3.93 20.60
N GLU A 49 4.09 4.80 21.60
CA GLU A 49 5.30 5.52 22.01
C GLU A 49 6.33 4.55 22.58
N SER A 50 5.94 3.63 23.46
CA SER A 50 6.83 2.57 23.96
C SER A 50 7.36 1.67 22.83
N ALA A 51 6.49 1.28 21.88
CA ALA A 51 6.91 0.45 20.75
C ALA A 51 7.95 1.18 19.87
N LEU A 52 7.71 2.46 19.55
CA LEU A 52 8.65 3.26 18.78
C LEU A 52 9.95 3.53 19.55
N GLN A 53 9.88 3.83 20.84
CA GLN A 53 11.08 4.05 21.65
C GLN A 53 11.97 2.81 21.69
N ARG A 54 11.38 1.62 21.72
CA ARG A 54 12.11 0.36 21.85
C ARG A 54 12.63 -0.20 20.53
N TYR A 55 11.87 -0.07 19.45
CA TYR A 55 12.11 -0.82 18.21
C TYR A 55 12.39 0.06 16.98
N ARG A 56 12.22 1.38 17.09
CA ARG A 56 12.58 2.29 16.00
C ARG A 56 14.08 2.31 15.83
N ARG A 57 14.49 2.31 14.57
CA ARG A 57 15.86 2.47 14.11
C ARG A 57 15.93 3.62 13.12
N ALA A 58 17.14 4.10 12.92
CA ALA A 58 17.41 5.12 11.92
C ALA A 58 18.73 4.81 11.22
N VAL A 59 18.78 5.10 9.93
CA VAL A 59 20.00 4.97 9.12
C VAL A 59 20.08 6.15 8.16
N GLU A 60 21.29 6.66 7.94
CA GLU A 60 21.55 7.66 6.90
C GLU A 60 22.08 6.96 5.65
N ILE A 61 21.40 7.15 4.52
CA ILE A 61 21.77 6.58 3.22
C ILE A 61 21.76 7.73 2.21
N GLU A 62 22.88 7.93 1.52
CA GLU A 62 23.05 9.03 0.56
C GLU A 62 22.68 10.41 1.16
N GLY A 63 23.08 10.65 2.42
CA GLY A 63 22.83 11.90 3.14
C GLY A 63 21.37 12.13 3.57
N ARG A 64 20.52 11.08 3.52
CA ARG A 64 19.11 11.15 3.90
C ARG A 64 18.80 10.20 5.04
N LEU A 65 18.02 10.67 6.02
CA LEU A 65 17.62 9.90 7.19
C LEU A 65 16.39 9.04 6.89
N TYR A 66 16.52 7.73 7.10
CA TYR A 66 15.42 6.77 7.02
C TYR A 66 15.11 6.23 8.41
N ASN A 67 13.84 6.27 8.81
CA ASN A 67 13.37 5.65 10.03
C ASN A 67 12.60 4.38 9.69
N TYR A 68 12.84 3.31 10.43
CA TYR A 68 12.14 2.04 10.30
C TYR A 68 11.92 1.41 11.66
N VAL A 69 11.04 0.41 11.75
CA VAL A 69 10.84 -0.37 12.99
C VAL A 69 11.15 -1.82 12.69
N LEU A 70 12.08 -2.39 13.46
CA LEU A 70 12.30 -3.84 13.47
C LEU A 70 11.73 -4.41 14.76
N TYR A 71 10.53 -4.97 14.66
CA TYR A 71 9.84 -5.61 15.77
C TYR A 71 10.26 -7.10 15.85
N PRO A 72 10.79 -7.55 17.00
CA PRO A 72 11.27 -8.92 17.14
C PRO A 72 10.12 -9.92 17.16
N GLY A 73 10.42 -11.15 16.77
CA GLY A 73 9.56 -12.32 16.89
C GLY A 73 10.40 -13.57 17.07
N ASP A 74 9.75 -14.64 17.52
CA ASP A 74 10.35 -15.93 17.85
C ASP A 74 10.49 -16.85 16.62
N GLY A 75 9.72 -16.57 15.56
CA GLY A 75 9.80 -17.31 14.29
C GLY A 75 11.05 -17.01 13.46
N ASP A 76 11.23 -17.83 12.42
CA ASP A 76 12.34 -17.75 11.47
C ASP A 76 12.03 -16.90 10.23
N ALA A 77 10.78 -16.47 10.06
CA ALA A 77 10.33 -15.65 8.93
C ALA A 77 10.34 -14.14 9.24
N LEU A 78 10.53 -13.34 8.19
CA LEU A 78 10.46 -11.87 8.23
C LEU A 78 9.27 -11.38 7.41
N CYS A 79 8.37 -10.66 8.07
CA CYS A 79 7.27 -9.94 7.45
C CYS A 79 7.67 -8.49 7.21
N VAL A 80 7.78 -8.06 5.96
CA VAL A 80 8.14 -6.68 5.59
C VAL A 80 6.88 -5.89 5.27
N HIS A 81 6.48 -4.98 6.15
CA HIS A 81 5.31 -4.13 5.95
C HIS A 81 5.70 -2.76 5.38
N PHE A 82 5.24 -2.48 4.16
CA PHE A 82 5.32 -1.17 3.52
C PHE A 82 4.08 -0.35 3.85
N SER A 83 4.27 0.82 4.46
CA SER A 83 3.21 1.76 4.79
C SER A 83 2.55 2.36 3.55
N ALA A 84 1.24 2.62 3.65
CA ALA A 84 0.50 3.38 2.65
C ALA A 84 0.71 4.90 2.83
N PHE A 85 0.08 5.70 1.96
CA PHE A 85 -0.04 7.14 2.15
C PHE A 85 -0.75 7.49 3.48
N PHE A 86 -0.22 8.44 4.24
CA PHE A 86 -0.68 8.85 5.58
C PHE A 86 -1.34 10.25 5.65
N GLY A 87 -1.06 11.14 4.70
CA GLY A 87 -1.42 12.57 4.79
C GLY A 87 -2.90 12.95 4.55
N GLU A 88 -3.50 12.58 3.41
CA GLU A 88 -4.85 13.10 3.04
C GLU A 88 -6.02 12.47 3.83
N TRP A 89 -5.81 11.25 4.33
CA TRP A 89 -6.85 10.44 4.98
C TRP A 89 -6.47 10.01 6.40
N GLY A 90 -5.20 9.68 6.67
CA GLY A 90 -4.72 9.22 7.98
C GLY A 90 -4.77 10.30 9.07
N GLU A 91 -4.65 11.58 8.71
CA GLU A 91 -4.82 12.70 9.65
C GLU A 91 -6.29 13.08 9.91
N ARG A 92 -7.26 12.50 9.18
CA ARG A 92 -8.69 12.75 9.48
C ARG A 92 -9.03 12.11 10.83
N ARG A 93 -9.70 12.88 11.70
CA ARG A 93 -10.10 12.46 13.07
C ARG A 93 -10.61 11.01 13.22
N PRO A 94 -11.50 10.46 12.36
CA PRO A 94 -11.98 9.09 12.52
C PRO A 94 -10.92 8.00 12.23
N TYR A 95 -9.86 8.32 11.48
CA TYR A 95 -8.83 7.39 11.05
C TYR A 95 -7.51 7.55 11.81
N ARG A 96 -7.35 8.67 12.54
CA ARG A 96 -6.10 9.03 13.24
C ARG A 96 -5.63 8.00 14.28
N GLU A 97 -6.55 7.34 14.97
CA GLU A 97 -6.17 6.31 15.97
C GLU A 97 -5.72 4.98 15.34
N GLN A 98 -6.04 4.76 14.06
CA GLN A 98 -5.75 3.53 13.31
C GLN A 98 -4.62 3.72 12.29
N PHE A 99 -4.53 4.91 11.69
CA PHE A 99 -3.65 5.28 10.58
C PHE A 99 -2.80 6.52 10.89
N GLY A 100 -2.75 6.97 12.14
CA GLY A 100 -1.97 8.14 12.54
C GLY A 100 -0.46 7.91 12.49
N GLY A 101 0.20 8.58 11.56
CA GLY A 101 1.66 8.71 11.48
C GLY A 101 2.39 7.52 10.86
N TYR A 102 3.72 7.58 10.92
CA TYR A 102 4.64 6.55 10.43
C TYR A 102 4.30 5.13 10.94
N PHE A 103 4.51 4.12 10.08
CA PHE A 103 4.33 2.68 10.32
C PHE A 103 2.88 2.24 10.51
N HIS A 104 2.11 2.34 9.43
CA HIS A 104 0.74 1.83 9.37
C HIS A 104 0.66 0.37 9.82
N ARG A 105 -0.44 0.00 10.48
CA ARG A 105 -0.73 -1.36 10.94
C ARG A 105 0.27 -1.94 11.95
N LEU A 106 1.22 -1.18 12.51
CA LEU A 106 2.06 -1.64 13.63
C LEU A 106 1.22 -2.20 14.79
N ARG A 107 0.10 -1.53 15.12
CA ARG A 107 -0.86 -2.00 16.13
C ARG A 107 -1.52 -3.34 15.77
N MET A 108 -1.74 -3.60 14.49
CA MET A 108 -2.44 -4.80 14.00
C MET A 108 -1.66 -6.07 14.33
N PHE A 109 -0.34 -6.00 14.17
CA PHE A 109 0.60 -7.09 14.44
C PHE A 109 1.15 -7.06 15.87
N TRP A 110 0.53 -6.28 16.77
CA TRP A 110 0.94 -6.26 18.18
C TRP A 110 -0.02 -7.07 19.06
N PRO A 111 0.48 -7.89 20.00
CA PRO A 111 1.80 -8.53 20.04
C PRO A 111 1.73 -9.84 19.27
N ASP A 112 2.16 -9.83 18.02
CA ASP A 112 2.38 -11.05 17.24
C ASP A 112 3.87 -11.41 17.30
N THR A 113 4.19 -12.51 17.97
CA THR A 113 5.57 -12.99 18.08
C THR A 113 5.85 -14.18 17.16
N ALA A 114 4.89 -14.62 16.35
CA ALA A 114 5.08 -15.75 15.44
C ALA A 114 6.08 -15.42 14.33
N HIS A 115 6.22 -14.14 13.96
CA HIS A 115 7.14 -13.67 12.94
C HIS A 115 7.88 -12.42 13.39
N ARG A 116 9.03 -12.14 12.77
CA ARG A 116 9.68 -10.84 12.87
C ARG A 116 8.97 -9.87 11.91
N TYR A 117 8.88 -8.60 12.27
CA TYR A 117 8.29 -7.58 11.41
C TYR A 117 9.22 -6.41 11.17
N LEU A 118 9.44 -6.07 9.89
CA LEU A 118 10.11 -4.85 9.47
C LEU A 118 9.08 -3.88 8.91
N PHE A 119 8.86 -2.75 9.56
CA PHE A 119 7.97 -1.69 9.06
C PHE A 119 8.77 -0.59 8.39
N LEU A 120 8.44 -0.33 7.13
CA LEU A 120 9.05 0.67 6.27
C LEU A 120 8.04 1.77 5.96
N CYS A 121 8.52 3.01 5.86
CA CYS A 121 7.70 4.16 5.51
C CYS A 121 8.44 5.04 4.52
N ASP A 122 7.77 5.37 3.42
CA ASP A 122 8.25 6.34 2.45
C ASP A 122 7.73 7.72 2.83
N THR A 123 8.65 8.65 3.09
CA THR A 123 8.37 9.98 3.66
C THR A 123 8.71 11.09 2.68
N PHE A 124 8.96 10.75 1.42
CA PHE A 124 9.37 11.67 0.36
C PHE A 124 8.20 11.98 -0.58
N GLY A 125 8.42 12.75 -1.63
CA GLY A 125 7.44 12.99 -2.68
C GLY A 125 6.49 14.13 -2.38
N ALA A 126 5.40 14.16 -3.15
CA ALA A 126 4.35 15.17 -2.98
C ALA A 126 3.81 15.14 -1.53
N ASP A 127 3.82 16.30 -0.89
CA ASP A 127 3.45 16.53 0.52
C ASP A 127 4.24 15.70 1.55
N ALA A 128 5.47 15.26 1.21
CA ALA A 128 6.26 14.35 2.05
C ALA A 128 5.49 13.08 2.44
N ASN A 129 4.66 12.60 1.51
CA ASN A 129 3.68 11.55 1.72
C ASN A 129 3.80 10.52 0.61
N GLY A 130 4.97 9.90 0.47
CA GLY A 130 5.25 8.78 -0.40
C GLY A 130 5.54 9.08 -1.88
N THR A 131 6.46 8.28 -2.43
CA THR A 131 6.92 8.22 -3.82
C THR A 131 6.78 6.82 -4.42
N TYR A 132 5.86 6.01 -3.89
CA TYR A 132 5.78 4.58 -4.21
C TYR A 132 7.09 3.83 -3.98
N TYR A 133 7.87 4.25 -2.97
CA TYR A 133 9.16 3.67 -2.62
C TYR A 133 10.18 3.70 -3.76
N LYS A 134 10.07 4.69 -4.66
CA LYS A 134 10.99 4.89 -5.79
C LYS A 134 11.97 6.01 -5.48
N GLY A 135 11.48 7.22 -5.26
CA GLY A 135 12.25 8.45 -5.11
C GLY A 135 11.61 9.59 -5.89
N GLU A 136 12.35 10.66 -6.14
CA GLU A 136 11.81 11.91 -6.70
C GLU A 136 12.55 12.31 -7.97
N ASN A 137 11.83 12.95 -8.90
CA ASN A 137 12.39 13.53 -10.12
C ASN A 137 13.24 12.55 -10.94
N GLY A 138 12.82 11.29 -11.01
CA GLY A 138 13.53 10.22 -11.70
C GLY A 138 14.78 9.68 -10.98
N ASP A 139 15.16 10.24 -9.83
CA ASP A 139 16.20 9.66 -8.97
C ASP A 139 15.59 8.67 -7.98
N PHE A 140 15.90 7.38 -8.16
CA PHE A 140 15.35 6.30 -7.34
C PHE A 140 16.09 6.08 -6.00
N PHE A 141 16.38 7.15 -5.28
CA PHE A 141 17.14 7.09 -4.03
C PHE A 141 16.38 6.38 -2.89
N VAL A 142 15.05 6.45 -2.86
CA VAL A 142 14.23 5.74 -1.85
C VAL A 142 14.31 4.24 -2.09
N GLU A 143 14.24 3.80 -3.35
CA GLU A 143 14.41 2.40 -3.72
C GLU A 143 15.77 1.86 -3.27
N ARG A 144 16.86 2.55 -3.58
CA ARG A 144 18.21 2.14 -3.18
C ARG A 144 18.34 2.06 -1.66
N ALA A 145 17.72 2.99 -0.94
CA ALA A 145 17.71 2.96 0.52
C ALA A 145 16.89 1.79 1.07
N MET A 146 15.74 1.46 0.49
CA MET A 146 14.96 0.29 0.87
C MET A 146 15.74 -1.01 0.60
N ASP A 147 16.37 -1.14 -0.58
CA ASP A 147 17.23 -2.29 -0.90
C ASP A 147 18.34 -2.47 0.14
N ARG A 148 18.98 -1.38 0.57
CA ARG A 148 20.01 -1.41 1.62
C ARG A 148 19.45 -1.81 2.98
N ILE A 149 18.34 -1.22 3.42
CA ILE A 149 17.70 -1.54 4.71
C ILE A 149 17.26 -3.02 4.74
N LEU A 150 16.70 -3.51 3.64
CA LEU A 150 16.27 -4.89 3.50
C LEU A 150 17.48 -5.83 3.57
N ALA A 151 18.54 -5.58 2.80
CA ALA A 151 19.75 -6.39 2.82
C ALA A 151 20.37 -6.46 4.24
N ASP A 152 20.55 -5.30 4.89
CA ASP A 152 21.11 -5.22 6.24
C ASP A 152 20.23 -5.96 7.27
N THR A 153 18.89 -5.89 7.12
CA THR A 153 17.96 -6.60 8.02
C THR A 153 17.99 -8.11 7.80
N LEU A 154 18.06 -8.57 6.55
CA LEU A 154 18.15 -10.00 6.23
C LEU A 154 19.47 -10.59 6.75
N GLU A 155 20.57 -9.86 6.61
CA GLU A 155 21.87 -10.22 7.18
C GLU A 155 21.81 -10.30 8.70
N GLU A 156 21.31 -9.26 9.37
CA GLU A 156 21.21 -9.21 10.84
C GLU A 156 20.34 -10.35 11.41
N THR A 157 19.23 -10.66 10.75
CA THR A 157 18.27 -11.67 11.22
C THR A 157 18.61 -13.09 10.75
N GLY A 158 19.55 -13.23 9.81
CA GLY A 158 19.84 -14.50 9.15
C GLY A 158 18.65 -15.07 8.38
N THR A 159 17.70 -14.23 7.94
CA THR A 159 16.47 -14.67 7.26
C THR A 159 16.74 -14.82 5.75
N PRO A 160 16.59 -16.02 5.16
CA PRO A 160 16.75 -16.18 3.72
C PRO A 160 15.53 -15.62 2.95
N PRO A 161 15.66 -15.24 1.66
CA PRO A 161 14.57 -14.65 0.87
C PRO A 161 13.28 -15.49 0.81
N ASP A 162 13.40 -16.82 0.77
CA ASP A 162 12.28 -17.77 0.76
C ASP A 162 11.55 -17.89 2.12
N ARG A 163 12.00 -17.14 3.14
CA ARG A 163 11.32 -16.94 4.42
C ARG A 163 10.89 -15.48 4.64
N VAL A 164 10.83 -14.70 3.56
CA VAL A 164 10.35 -13.31 3.59
C VAL A 164 8.97 -13.19 2.96
N VAL A 165 8.05 -12.49 3.63
CA VAL A 165 6.75 -12.10 3.07
C VAL A 165 6.64 -10.58 3.09
N ALA A 166 6.52 -9.98 1.92
CA ALA A 166 6.27 -8.54 1.81
C ALA A 166 4.77 -8.24 1.88
N MET A 167 4.37 -7.15 2.53
CA MET A 167 2.96 -6.83 2.69
C MET A 167 2.69 -5.33 2.76
N GLY A 168 1.46 -4.94 2.43
CA GLY A 168 1.03 -3.56 2.56
C GLY A 168 -0.36 -3.31 1.97
N SER A 169 -0.76 -2.04 1.96
CA SER A 169 -2.01 -1.59 1.33
C SER A 169 -1.76 -0.40 0.41
N SER A 170 -2.52 -0.25 -0.68
CA SER A 170 -2.39 0.89 -1.62
C SER A 170 -0.95 1.03 -2.12
N MET A 171 -0.31 2.19 -1.92
CA MET A 171 1.12 2.39 -2.16
C MET A 171 2.03 1.31 -1.53
N GLY A 172 1.73 0.90 -0.30
CA GLY A 172 2.50 -0.12 0.39
C GLY A 172 2.34 -1.50 -0.26
N ALA A 173 1.15 -1.82 -0.77
CA ALA A 173 0.91 -3.07 -1.50
C ALA A 173 1.66 -3.09 -2.84
N THR A 174 1.74 -1.94 -3.52
CA THR A 174 2.58 -1.75 -4.72
C THR A 174 4.03 -2.08 -4.42
N ALA A 175 4.60 -1.51 -3.36
CA ALA A 175 5.97 -1.81 -2.95
C ALA A 175 6.14 -3.29 -2.55
N ALA A 176 5.20 -3.85 -1.79
CA ALA A 176 5.27 -5.24 -1.36
C ALA A 176 5.42 -6.21 -2.53
N VAL A 177 4.56 -6.11 -3.54
CA VAL A 177 4.63 -6.98 -4.73
C VAL A 177 5.90 -6.72 -5.54
N ARG A 178 6.27 -5.46 -5.71
CA ARG A 178 7.49 -5.06 -6.43
C ARG A 178 8.75 -5.66 -5.80
N PHE A 179 8.94 -5.49 -4.49
CA PHE A 179 10.12 -5.99 -3.79
C PHE A 179 10.12 -7.52 -3.70
N ALA A 180 8.95 -8.17 -3.56
CA ALA A 180 8.87 -9.63 -3.62
C ALA A 180 9.33 -10.20 -4.97
N LEU A 181 8.94 -9.56 -6.08
CA LEU A 181 9.40 -9.92 -7.43
C LEU A 181 10.90 -9.72 -7.61
N ARG A 182 11.44 -8.58 -7.15
CA ARG A 182 12.87 -8.24 -7.33
C ARG A 182 13.81 -9.11 -6.50
N HIS A 183 13.39 -9.46 -5.28
CA HIS A 183 14.23 -10.17 -4.31
C HIS A 183 13.92 -11.65 -4.18
N SER A 184 13.03 -12.19 -5.04
CA SER A 184 12.61 -13.60 -4.99
C SER A 184 12.12 -14.02 -3.60
N TYR A 185 11.29 -13.18 -2.98
CA TYR A 185 10.71 -13.49 -1.68
C TYR A 185 9.70 -14.63 -1.76
N ALA A 186 9.38 -15.25 -0.61
CA ALA A 186 8.39 -16.32 -0.55
C ALA A 186 7.02 -15.90 -1.11
N GLY A 187 6.61 -14.66 -0.81
CA GLY A 187 5.35 -14.12 -1.28
C GLY A 187 5.12 -12.66 -0.99
N ALA A 188 3.97 -12.17 -1.45
CA ALA A 188 3.45 -10.85 -1.17
C ALA A 188 1.96 -10.91 -0.76
N VAL A 189 1.60 -10.10 0.24
CA VAL A 189 0.21 -9.87 0.68
C VAL A 189 -0.18 -8.42 0.38
N ALA A 190 -1.06 -8.24 -0.61
CA ALA A 190 -1.38 -6.94 -1.20
C ALA A 190 -2.85 -6.57 -1.00
N VAL A 191 -3.13 -5.42 -0.38
CA VAL A 191 -4.51 -4.90 -0.22
C VAL A 191 -4.70 -3.66 -1.10
N SER A 192 -5.66 -3.70 -2.02
CA SER A 192 -5.98 -2.63 -2.99
C SER A 192 -4.74 -1.98 -3.63
N PRO A 193 -3.85 -2.76 -4.27
CA PRO A 193 -2.59 -2.25 -4.81
C PRO A 193 -2.76 -1.34 -6.03
N HIS A 194 -1.85 -0.37 -6.18
CA HIS A 194 -1.67 0.39 -7.44
C HIS A 194 -0.53 -0.27 -8.25
N PHE A 195 -0.83 -1.28 -9.05
CA PHE A 195 0.21 -1.98 -9.83
C PHE A 195 0.76 -1.14 -10.99
N ASP A 196 -0.09 -0.35 -11.64
CA ASP A 196 0.26 0.56 -12.72
C ASP A 196 0.04 2.00 -12.24
N LEU A 197 1.14 2.74 -12.06
CA LEU A 197 1.11 4.08 -11.47
C LEU A 197 0.43 5.11 -12.38
N ASP A 198 0.51 4.95 -13.70
CA ASP A 198 -0.21 5.81 -14.65
C ASP A 198 -1.72 5.68 -14.48
N LEU A 199 -2.22 4.46 -14.22
CA LEU A 199 -3.64 4.22 -13.99
C LEU A 199 -4.11 4.78 -12.64
N CYS A 200 -3.32 4.66 -11.56
CA CYS A 200 -3.70 5.28 -10.29
C CYS A 200 -3.62 6.81 -10.35
N ALA A 201 -2.70 7.38 -11.14
CA ALA A 201 -2.68 8.81 -11.39
C ALA A 201 -3.99 9.29 -11.99
N ARG A 202 -4.43 8.62 -13.06
CA ARG A 202 -5.64 8.94 -13.81
C ARG A 202 -6.93 8.72 -13.02
N HIS A 203 -7.04 7.60 -12.31
CA HIS A 203 -8.31 7.15 -11.74
C HIS A 203 -8.44 7.36 -10.24
N GLN A 204 -7.34 7.51 -9.51
CA GLN A 204 -7.31 7.51 -8.04
C GLN A 204 -6.79 8.83 -7.45
N GLY A 205 -6.71 9.89 -8.26
CA GLY A 205 -6.25 11.21 -7.84
C GLY A 205 -4.78 11.22 -7.40
N ARG A 206 -3.95 10.34 -7.98
CA ARG A 206 -2.53 10.18 -7.61
C ARG A 206 -1.56 10.89 -8.55
N GLU A 207 -2.05 11.67 -9.51
CA GLU A 207 -1.25 12.37 -10.52
C GLU A 207 -0.06 13.10 -9.90
N ARG A 208 -0.28 13.94 -8.88
CA ARG A 208 0.80 14.68 -8.21
C ARG A 208 1.88 13.78 -7.57
N HIS A 209 1.50 12.63 -7.03
CA HIS A 209 2.44 11.70 -6.38
C HIS A 209 3.29 10.99 -7.44
N VAL A 210 2.66 10.56 -8.54
CA VAL A 210 3.35 9.92 -9.67
C VAL A 210 4.23 10.93 -10.39
N ALA A 211 3.76 12.16 -10.58
CA ALA A 211 4.53 13.26 -11.15
C ALA A 211 5.77 13.58 -10.32
N ALA A 212 5.66 13.59 -8.98
CA ALA A 212 6.81 13.78 -8.09
C ALA A 212 7.85 12.66 -8.25
N THR A 213 7.42 11.41 -8.45
CA THR A 213 8.34 10.30 -8.74
C THR A 213 9.04 10.47 -10.09
N LEU A 214 8.31 10.87 -11.13
CA LEU A 214 8.83 10.97 -12.49
C LEU A 214 9.60 12.26 -12.77
N GLY A 215 9.34 13.34 -12.02
CA GLY A 215 9.79 14.70 -12.38
C GLY A 215 9.10 15.24 -13.64
N ALA A 216 7.91 14.74 -13.97
CA ALA A 216 7.19 15.03 -15.19
C ALA A 216 5.70 15.24 -14.93
N VAL A 217 5.06 16.12 -15.72
CA VAL A 217 3.63 16.42 -15.60
C VAL A 217 2.74 15.44 -16.37
N ASP A 218 3.25 14.88 -17.48
CA ASP A 218 2.52 13.88 -18.27
C ASP A 218 2.88 12.48 -17.81
N VAL A 219 2.20 12.01 -16.77
CA VAL A 219 2.44 10.72 -16.13
C VAL A 219 1.95 9.52 -16.96
N GLU A 220 1.19 9.76 -18.03
CA GLU A 220 0.69 8.73 -18.96
C GLU A 220 1.57 8.59 -20.22
N ASP A 221 2.62 9.42 -20.38
CA ASP A 221 3.53 9.32 -21.52
C ASP A 221 4.20 7.92 -21.57
N PRO A 222 4.14 7.20 -22.72
CA PRO A 222 4.70 5.86 -22.86
C PRO A 222 6.19 5.75 -22.50
N ARG A 223 6.96 6.84 -22.57
CA ARG A 223 8.37 6.87 -22.14
C ARG A 223 8.54 6.57 -20.64
N HIS A 224 7.49 6.76 -19.84
CA HIS A 224 7.49 6.49 -18.40
C HIS A 224 7.02 5.08 -18.03
N PHE A 225 6.53 4.27 -18.97
CA PHE A 225 5.97 2.95 -18.67
C PHE A 225 6.96 1.95 -18.06
N ALA A 226 8.26 2.12 -18.32
CA ALA A 226 9.30 1.33 -17.63
C ALA A 226 9.27 1.54 -16.10
N VAL A 227 8.83 2.72 -15.65
CA VAL A 227 8.73 3.09 -14.23
C VAL A 227 7.31 2.86 -13.72
N THR A 228 6.29 3.31 -14.45
CA THR A 228 4.90 3.28 -13.98
C THR A 228 4.28 1.89 -14.05
N ARG A 229 4.76 1.01 -14.94
CA ARG A 229 4.25 -0.37 -15.13
C ARG A 229 5.30 -1.44 -14.81
N GLU A 230 6.27 -1.11 -13.95
CA GLU A 230 7.39 -1.99 -13.62
C GLU A 230 6.92 -3.35 -13.06
N ILE A 231 5.89 -3.38 -12.20
CA ILE A 231 5.37 -4.63 -11.61
C ILE A 231 4.87 -5.58 -12.71
N ARG A 232 4.18 -5.05 -13.71
CA ARG A 232 3.71 -5.83 -14.86
C ARG A 232 4.87 -6.39 -15.67
N HIS A 233 5.92 -5.59 -15.89
CA HIS A 233 7.12 -6.04 -16.58
C HIS A 233 7.85 -7.15 -15.79
N LEU A 234 8.03 -6.95 -14.49
CA LEU A 234 8.64 -7.95 -13.60
C LEU A 234 7.82 -9.24 -13.56
N ALA A 235 6.50 -9.16 -13.37
CA ALA A 235 5.61 -10.33 -13.35
C ALA A 235 5.59 -11.11 -14.67
N ALA A 236 5.87 -10.45 -15.81
CA ALA A 236 5.98 -11.12 -17.10
C ALA A 236 7.32 -11.85 -17.31
N THR A 237 8.36 -11.50 -16.56
CA THR A 237 9.75 -11.92 -16.83
C THR A 237 10.38 -12.75 -15.71
N VAL A 238 10.02 -12.51 -14.45
CA VAL A 238 10.49 -13.25 -13.28
C VAL A 238 9.94 -14.69 -13.28
N ASP A 239 10.79 -15.63 -12.90
CA ASP A 239 10.49 -17.06 -12.74
C ASP A 239 11.44 -17.68 -11.69
N PRO A 240 10.95 -18.34 -10.63
CA PRO A 240 9.54 -18.51 -10.27
C PRO A 240 8.88 -17.19 -9.81
N LEU A 241 7.57 -17.07 -10.04
CA LEU A 241 6.79 -15.99 -9.44
C LEU A 241 6.60 -16.24 -7.93
N PRO A 242 6.71 -15.20 -7.08
CA PRO A 242 6.39 -15.33 -5.67
C PRO A 242 4.89 -15.62 -5.48
N ARG A 243 4.52 -16.25 -4.36
CA ARG A 243 3.10 -16.43 -4.02
C ARG A 243 2.45 -15.06 -3.83
N LEU A 244 1.28 -14.84 -4.42
CA LEU A 244 0.57 -13.57 -4.33
C LEU A 244 -0.79 -13.75 -3.65
N ALA A 245 -0.97 -13.21 -2.45
CA ALA A 245 -2.29 -13.02 -1.86
C ALA A 245 -2.73 -11.58 -2.11
N VAL A 246 -3.89 -11.39 -2.72
CA VAL A 246 -4.36 -10.05 -3.12
C VAL A 246 -5.82 -9.83 -2.77
N GLN A 247 -6.10 -8.77 -2.01
CA GLN A 247 -7.45 -8.35 -1.67
C GLN A 247 -7.79 -7.05 -2.40
N SER A 248 -9.00 -6.96 -2.96
CA SER A 248 -9.49 -5.74 -3.60
C SER A 248 -11.02 -5.73 -3.65
N MET A 249 -11.59 -4.55 -3.90
CA MET A 249 -13.04 -4.34 -3.96
C MET A 249 -13.48 -4.08 -5.40
N ALA A 250 -14.55 -4.72 -5.86
CA ALA A 250 -15.09 -4.50 -7.20
C ALA A 250 -15.52 -3.05 -7.45
N ASP A 251 -15.85 -2.30 -6.39
CA ASP A 251 -16.18 -0.87 -6.46
C ASP A 251 -14.97 0.07 -6.34
N ASP A 252 -13.74 -0.44 -6.24
CA ASP A 252 -12.51 0.34 -6.24
C ASP A 252 -12.07 0.67 -7.68
N HIS A 253 -12.76 1.65 -8.27
CA HIS A 253 -12.61 2.07 -9.67
C HIS A 253 -11.19 2.50 -10.01
N GLY A 254 -10.60 1.89 -11.03
CA GLY A 254 -9.21 2.15 -11.42
C GLY A 254 -8.20 1.31 -10.65
N VAL A 255 -8.63 0.41 -9.76
CA VAL A 255 -7.76 -0.56 -9.05
C VAL A 255 -8.19 -1.99 -9.39
N HIS A 256 -9.42 -2.38 -9.05
CA HIS A 256 -9.80 -3.80 -9.13
C HIS A 256 -9.84 -4.33 -10.56
N ALA A 257 -10.75 -3.82 -11.38
CA ALA A 257 -10.96 -4.30 -12.74
C ALA A 257 -9.80 -3.91 -13.68
N GLU A 258 -9.22 -2.73 -13.47
CA GLU A 258 -8.20 -2.17 -14.36
C GLU A 258 -6.78 -2.68 -14.06
N GLN A 259 -6.49 -3.04 -12.81
CA GLN A 259 -5.13 -3.40 -12.38
C GLN A 259 -5.04 -4.78 -11.75
N VAL A 260 -5.90 -5.09 -10.77
CA VAL A 260 -5.80 -6.33 -9.99
C VAL A 260 -6.20 -7.55 -10.81
N GLU A 261 -7.38 -7.55 -11.43
CA GLU A 261 -7.84 -8.69 -12.24
C GLU A 261 -6.86 -9.03 -13.37
N PRO A 262 -6.36 -8.06 -14.18
CA PRO A 262 -5.38 -8.35 -15.22
C PRO A 262 -4.05 -8.90 -14.68
N LEU A 263 -3.57 -8.43 -13.53
CA LEU A 263 -2.32 -8.95 -12.95
C LEU A 263 -2.51 -10.36 -12.37
N VAL A 264 -3.66 -10.64 -11.74
CA VAL A 264 -4.00 -11.98 -11.24
C VAL A 264 -4.06 -12.98 -12.39
N GLU A 265 -4.65 -12.59 -13.53
CA GLU A 265 -4.68 -13.43 -14.72
C GLU A 265 -3.28 -13.66 -15.32
N LEU A 266 -2.45 -12.61 -15.38
CA LEU A 266 -1.03 -12.76 -15.74
C LEU A 266 -0.32 -13.76 -14.82
N TRP A 267 -0.56 -13.68 -13.50
CA TRP A 267 0.02 -14.61 -12.53
C TRP A 267 -0.37 -16.06 -12.82
N ARG A 268 -1.66 -16.32 -13.05
CA ARG A 268 -2.19 -17.66 -13.34
C ARG A 268 -1.66 -18.23 -14.65
N THR A 269 -1.68 -17.44 -15.72
CA THR A 269 -1.22 -17.86 -17.05
C THR A 269 0.27 -18.18 -17.06
N ARG A 270 1.05 -17.56 -16.16
CA ARG A 270 2.47 -17.86 -15.91
C ARG A 270 2.69 -19.04 -14.96
N GLY A 271 1.65 -19.73 -14.51
CA GLY A 271 1.75 -20.84 -13.55
C GLY A 271 2.05 -20.41 -12.11
N GLY A 272 1.97 -19.11 -11.82
CA GLY A 272 2.20 -18.55 -10.49
C GLY A 272 1.05 -18.88 -9.53
N ALA A 273 1.39 -19.07 -8.26
CA ALA A 273 0.41 -19.27 -7.20
C ALA A 273 -0.18 -17.94 -6.74
N VAL A 274 -1.50 -17.77 -6.86
CA VAL A 274 -2.22 -16.55 -6.48
C VAL A 274 -3.53 -16.86 -5.72
N ARG A 275 -3.78 -16.15 -4.63
CA ARG A 275 -5.02 -16.16 -3.83
C ARG A 275 -5.71 -14.80 -3.92
N PRO A 276 -6.69 -14.65 -4.83
CA PRO A 276 -7.54 -13.47 -4.83
C PRO A 276 -8.59 -13.55 -3.71
N ASP A 277 -8.75 -12.46 -2.99
CA ASP A 277 -9.83 -12.22 -2.02
C ASP A 277 -10.62 -10.98 -2.46
N PHE A 278 -11.62 -11.20 -3.31
CA PHE A 278 -12.37 -10.13 -3.96
C PHE A 278 -13.73 -9.95 -3.29
N HIS A 279 -14.07 -8.71 -2.96
CA HIS A 279 -15.36 -8.38 -2.35
C HIS A 279 -16.12 -7.41 -3.25
N ALA A 280 -17.45 -7.43 -3.17
CA ALA A 280 -18.30 -6.63 -4.05
C ALA A 280 -18.24 -5.12 -3.75
N SER A 281 -18.02 -4.75 -2.50
CA SER A 281 -18.02 -3.35 -2.07
C SER A 281 -17.14 -3.11 -0.86
N GLY A 282 -16.58 -1.92 -0.75
CA GLY A 282 -15.75 -1.49 0.37
C GLY A 282 -14.80 -0.34 0.02
N GLY A 283 -14.71 0.02 -1.26
CA GLY A 283 -13.81 1.04 -1.78
C GLY A 283 -12.34 0.72 -1.50
N HIS A 284 -11.51 1.76 -1.52
CA HIS A 284 -10.06 1.60 -1.47
C HIS A 284 -9.48 1.20 -0.09
N THR A 285 -10.23 1.36 1.00
CA THR A 285 -9.71 1.18 2.38
C THR A 285 -9.68 -0.27 2.85
N SER A 286 -10.52 -1.12 2.24
CA SER A 286 -10.72 -2.53 2.58
C SER A 286 -10.81 -2.85 4.07
N ASP A 287 -12.02 -2.78 4.62
CA ASP A 287 -12.31 -3.18 6.01
C ASP A 287 -12.13 -4.70 6.27
N PHE A 288 -11.91 -5.49 5.21
CA PHE A 288 -11.69 -6.93 5.25
C PHE A 288 -10.22 -7.32 5.51
N ALA A 289 -9.30 -6.35 5.45
CA ALA A 289 -7.88 -6.54 5.70
C ALA A 289 -7.59 -6.63 7.22
N THR A 290 -8.05 -7.70 7.86
CA THR A 290 -7.90 -7.96 9.31
C THR A 290 -6.55 -8.59 9.66
N ALA A 291 -6.17 -8.55 10.94
CA ALA A 291 -4.94 -9.20 11.42
C ALA A 291 -4.93 -10.71 11.10
N ASP A 292 -6.06 -11.38 11.32
CA ASP A 292 -6.20 -12.82 11.09
C ASP A 292 -6.08 -13.16 9.60
N TRP A 293 -6.65 -12.32 8.73
CA TRP A 293 -6.48 -12.47 7.29
C TRP A 293 -5.02 -12.34 6.87
N PHE A 294 -4.30 -11.32 7.37
CA PHE A 294 -2.86 -11.19 7.10
C PHE A 294 -2.06 -12.41 7.58
N ALA A 295 -2.33 -12.89 8.80
CA ALA A 295 -1.64 -14.06 9.36
C ALA A 295 -1.85 -15.31 8.47
N GLU A 296 -3.10 -15.58 8.07
CA GLU A 296 -3.42 -16.70 7.16
C GLU A 296 -2.67 -16.59 5.83
N GLN A 297 -2.61 -15.39 5.25
CA GLN A 297 -1.92 -15.19 3.97
C GLN A 297 -0.39 -15.28 4.09
N VAL A 298 0.18 -14.87 5.23
CA VAL A 298 1.61 -15.05 5.54
C VAL A 298 1.96 -16.54 5.59
N ASP A 299 1.19 -17.34 6.34
CA ASP A 299 1.39 -18.79 6.43
C ASP A 299 1.31 -19.46 5.05
N TRP A 300 0.31 -19.09 4.25
CA TRP A 300 0.20 -19.60 2.89
C TRP A 300 1.38 -19.21 1.99
N CYS A 301 1.88 -17.97 2.10
CA CYS A 301 3.05 -17.52 1.35
C CYS A 301 4.31 -18.31 1.74
N LEU A 302 4.45 -18.66 3.02
CA LEU A 302 5.56 -19.44 3.55
C LEU A 302 5.46 -20.95 3.25
N GLY A 303 4.27 -21.44 2.87
CA GLY A 303 4.03 -22.84 2.52
C GLY A 303 3.84 -23.74 3.73
N SER A 304 3.40 -23.15 4.84
CA SER A 304 3.03 -23.81 6.10
C SER A 304 1.76 -24.64 5.97
#